data_AF-A0AAN4YV52-F1
#
_entry.id   AF-A0AAN4YV52-F1
#
_cell.length_a   1.000
_cell.length_b   1.000
_cell.length_c   1.000
_cell.angle_alpha   90.00
_cell.angle_beta   90.00
_cell.angle_gamma   90.00
#
_symmetry.space_group_name_H-M   'P 1'
#
loop_
_entity.id
_entity.type
_entity.pdbx_description
1 polymer ?
#
loop_
_entity_poly.entity_id
_entity_poly.type
_entity_poly.pdbx_seq_one_letter_code
_entity_poly.pdbx_strand_id
1 'polypeptide(L)'
;MKPSSHSSIPSDGSHHTQPKKPAARPAVPVNLDVRAYFAEGAPDNSQPWLLNPEIPSPDEIMGTGSETEFVDLLPNRIVGPWSSKNEYLKAHYELLREDAVAPLRDAVAYFREDPDIQDMNIVSIYEKVCVATRIQFSTIRSGKNIVWEYSKRLRTGTIVALSPSDDSFRNKCVVAVVAARPLNGVKQHPPEIDIYFARSIDADFDPHQEWVMVEARDGYFESMRHTMTALQKMSRER
;
A
#
# COMPACT_ATOMS: atom_id res chain seq x y z
N MET A 1 -60.59 -62.59 25.80
CA MET A 1 -60.93 -61.40 24.97
C MET A 1 -59.71 -60.46 24.90
N LYS A 2 -59.72 -59.46 24.01
CA LYS A 2 -58.78 -58.30 23.94
C LYS A 2 -59.19 -57.20 24.96
N PRO A 3 -58.46 -56.06 25.18
CA PRO A 3 -57.19 -55.55 24.59
C PRO A 3 -55.98 -55.89 25.52
N SER A 4 -54.86 -55.17 25.74
CA SER A 4 -54.31 -53.81 25.46
C SER A 4 -52.75 -53.92 25.41
N SER A 5 -51.89 -53.15 24.72
CA SER A 5 -51.84 -51.82 24.06
C SER A 5 -51.12 -50.69 24.83
N HIS A 6 -49.79 -50.58 24.65
CA HIS A 6 -48.93 -49.38 24.82
C HIS A 6 -47.62 -49.65 24.04
N SER A 7 -47.34 -49.02 22.89
CA SER A 7 -46.85 -47.65 22.64
C SER A 7 -45.31 -47.54 22.66
N SER A 8 -44.71 -47.39 21.47
CA SER A 8 -43.26 -47.44 21.23
C SER A 8 -42.58 -46.07 21.14
N ILE A 9 -41.33 -45.95 21.58
CA ILE A 9 -40.41 -44.86 21.22
C ILE A 9 -39.00 -45.47 21.00
N PRO A 10 -38.38 -45.34 19.81
CA PRO A 10 -37.01 -45.80 19.56
C PRO A 10 -35.95 -44.71 19.69
N SER A 11 -34.74 -45.14 20.05
CA SER A 11 -33.47 -44.39 20.12
C SER A 11 -33.28 -43.25 19.11
N ASP A 12 -32.89 -42.07 19.61
CA ASP A 12 -32.23 -41.04 18.79
C ASP A 12 -30.75 -41.45 18.54
N GLY A 13 -30.19 -41.04 17.41
CA GLY A 13 -28.86 -41.44 16.93
C GLY A 13 -28.13 -40.29 16.26
N SER A 14 -27.23 -39.63 16.99
CA SER A 14 -26.60 -38.39 16.53
C SER A 14 -25.62 -38.60 15.36
N HIS A 15 -26.01 -38.15 14.17
CA HIS A 15 -25.14 -38.16 12.99
C HIS A 15 -24.05 -37.07 13.06
N HIS A 16 -22.84 -37.44 13.49
CA HIS A 16 -21.65 -36.59 13.33
C HIS A 16 -21.37 -36.33 11.85
N THR A 17 -21.68 -35.11 11.39
CA THR A 17 -21.43 -34.69 10.01
C THR A 17 -20.06 -34.01 9.93
N GLN A 18 -19.14 -34.56 9.12
CA GLN A 18 -17.83 -33.94 8.89
C GLN A 18 -17.95 -32.63 8.09
N PRO A 19 -17.15 -31.59 8.40
CA PRO A 19 -17.17 -30.34 7.65
C PRO A 19 -16.61 -30.56 6.23
N LYS A 20 -17.44 -30.27 5.22
CA LYS A 20 -17.02 -30.30 3.82
C LYS A 20 -15.98 -29.20 3.56
N LYS A 21 -14.91 -29.50 2.81
CA LYS A 21 -14.01 -28.48 2.27
C LYS A 21 -14.82 -27.46 1.45
N PRO A 22 -14.55 -26.14 1.54
CA PRO A 22 -15.11 -25.19 0.60
C PRO A 22 -14.68 -25.54 -0.82
N ALA A 23 -15.60 -25.47 -1.78
CA ALA A 23 -15.27 -25.69 -3.18
C ALA A 23 -14.28 -24.62 -3.65
N ALA A 24 -13.26 -25.02 -4.42
CA ALA A 24 -12.39 -24.08 -5.08
C ALA A 24 -13.23 -23.21 -6.03
N ARG A 25 -13.07 -21.88 -5.94
CA ARG A 25 -13.64 -20.97 -6.95
C ARG A 25 -13.05 -21.35 -8.32
N PRO A 26 -13.84 -21.42 -9.40
CA PRO A 26 -13.28 -21.61 -10.73
C PRO A 26 -12.28 -20.49 -11.00
N ALA A 27 -11.07 -20.85 -11.44
CA ALA A 27 -10.08 -19.85 -11.84
C ALA A 27 -10.63 -19.12 -13.07
N VAL A 28 -10.92 -17.82 -12.92
CA VAL A 28 -11.33 -16.98 -14.04
C VAL A 28 -10.14 -16.94 -15.01
N PRO A 29 -10.29 -17.38 -16.27
CA PRO A 29 -9.19 -17.33 -17.23
C PRO A 29 -8.80 -15.87 -17.44
N VAL A 30 -7.53 -15.55 -17.18
CA VAL A 30 -7.00 -14.20 -17.39
C VAL A 30 -7.06 -13.91 -18.89
N ASN A 31 -7.83 -12.90 -19.30
CA ASN A 31 -7.83 -12.46 -20.68
C ASN A 31 -6.42 -11.91 -21.03
N LEU A 32 -5.77 -12.53 -22.01
CA LEU A 32 -4.42 -12.19 -22.44
C LEU A 32 -4.41 -11.01 -23.44
N ASP A 33 -5.51 -10.84 -24.18
CA ASP A 33 -5.69 -9.77 -25.17
C ASP A 33 -5.65 -8.38 -24.50
N VAL A 34 -6.25 -8.26 -23.31
CA VAL A 34 -6.18 -7.05 -22.46
C VAL A 34 -4.73 -6.75 -22.06
N ARG A 35 -3.91 -7.77 -21.77
CA ARG A 35 -2.49 -7.58 -21.45
C ARG A 35 -1.67 -7.19 -22.68
N ALA A 36 -2.00 -7.74 -23.86
CA ALA A 36 -1.37 -7.34 -25.11
C ALA A 36 -1.68 -5.87 -25.43
N TYR A 37 -2.95 -5.45 -25.31
CA TYR A 37 -3.40 -4.08 -25.54
C TYR A 37 -2.66 -3.04 -24.68
N PHE A 38 -2.44 -3.32 -23.38
CA PHE A 38 -1.65 -2.45 -22.51
C PHE A 38 -0.12 -2.57 -22.68
N ALA A 39 0.37 -3.55 -23.46
CA ALA A 39 1.78 -3.73 -23.78
C ALA A 39 2.17 -3.18 -25.17
N GLU A 40 1.19 -2.81 -26.01
CA GLU A 40 1.41 -2.09 -27.26
C GLU A 40 1.82 -0.64 -26.96
N GLY A 41 3.14 -0.42 -26.85
CA GLY A 41 3.72 0.91 -26.66
C GLY A 41 3.39 1.86 -27.82
N ALA A 42 3.19 3.14 -27.49
CA ALA A 42 2.92 4.18 -28.48
C ALA A 42 4.04 4.25 -29.54
N PRO A 43 3.72 4.41 -30.83
CA PRO A 43 4.73 4.40 -31.89
C PRO A 43 5.71 5.57 -31.77
N ASP A 44 6.93 5.36 -32.29
CA ASP A 44 8.16 6.18 -32.14
C ASP A 44 8.09 7.64 -32.66
N ASN A 45 6.92 8.08 -33.13
CA ASN A 45 6.64 9.45 -33.59
C ASN A 45 5.25 9.91 -33.11
N SER A 46 4.87 9.52 -31.89
CA SER A 46 3.60 9.90 -31.26
C SER A 46 3.61 11.35 -30.78
N GLN A 47 2.46 12.01 -30.82
CA GLN A 47 2.30 13.36 -30.24
C GLN A 47 2.49 13.32 -28.71
N PRO A 48 3.04 14.37 -28.07
CA PRO A 48 3.42 14.33 -26.64
C PRO A 48 2.32 13.85 -25.69
N TRP A 49 1.06 14.25 -25.91
CA TRP A 49 -0.08 13.85 -25.09
C TRP A 49 -0.37 12.33 -25.08
N LEU A 50 0.15 11.57 -26.05
CA LEU A 50 0.09 10.10 -26.10
C LEU A 50 1.22 9.42 -25.30
N LEU A 51 2.24 10.17 -24.89
CA LEU A 51 3.39 9.72 -24.10
C LEU A 51 3.27 10.12 -22.61
N ASN A 52 2.29 10.96 -22.28
CA ASN A 52 2.03 11.40 -20.91
C ASN A 52 1.59 10.22 -20.01
N PRO A 53 2.21 10.00 -18.84
CA PRO A 53 1.82 8.96 -17.91
C PRO A 53 0.44 9.24 -17.28
N GLU A 54 -0.29 8.18 -16.93
CA GLU A 54 -1.60 8.25 -16.25
C GLU A 54 -1.53 9.07 -14.95
N ILE A 55 -0.47 8.87 -14.16
CA ILE A 55 -0.18 9.64 -12.94
C ILE A 55 0.59 10.92 -13.33
N PRO A 56 0.23 12.11 -12.81
CA PRO A 56 0.95 13.35 -13.09
C PRO A 56 2.38 13.35 -12.56
N SER A 57 3.27 14.07 -13.25
CA SER A 57 4.67 14.17 -12.83
C SER A 57 4.85 15.15 -11.65
N PRO A 58 5.96 15.07 -10.89
CA PRO A 58 6.25 16.06 -9.86
C PRO A 58 6.29 17.49 -10.41
N ASP A 59 6.87 17.71 -11.61
CA ASP A 59 6.95 19.04 -12.24
C ASP A 59 5.59 19.58 -12.71
N GLU A 60 4.67 18.67 -13.06
CA GLU A 60 3.29 18.99 -13.43
C GLU A 60 2.47 19.45 -12.21
N ILE A 61 2.70 18.83 -11.04
CA ILE A 61 2.10 19.23 -9.75
C ILE A 61 2.76 20.48 -9.15
N MET A 62 4.07 20.65 -9.32
CA MET A 62 4.82 21.81 -8.80
C MET A 62 4.68 23.07 -9.68
N GLY A 63 4.16 22.92 -10.90
CA GLY A 63 4.10 24.00 -11.90
C GLY A 63 5.47 24.42 -12.44
N THR A 64 6.50 23.58 -12.29
CA THR A 64 7.89 23.88 -12.67
C THR A 64 8.22 23.48 -14.12
N GLY A 65 7.34 22.71 -14.76
CA GLY A 65 7.56 22.19 -16.12
C GLY A 65 7.18 23.12 -17.29
N SER A 66 6.65 24.33 -17.04
CA SER A 66 6.30 25.30 -18.09
C SER A 66 6.97 26.65 -17.88
N GLU A 67 7.37 27.31 -18.97
CA GLU A 67 7.82 28.71 -18.97
C GLU A 67 6.64 29.71 -18.98
N THR A 68 5.39 29.23 -19.13
CA THR A 68 4.18 30.06 -19.11
C THR A 68 3.47 30.01 -17.75
N GLU A 69 3.01 31.17 -17.28
CA GLU A 69 2.21 31.31 -16.05
C GLU A 69 0.81 30.66 -16.13
N PHE A 70 0.40 30.21 -17.33
CA PHE A 70 -0.90 29.59 -17.59
C PHE A 70 -0.76 28.39 -18.55
N VAL A 71 -1.70 27.45 -18.47
CA VAL A 71 -1.82 26.31 -19.39
C VAL A 71 -2.68 26.74 -20.59
N ASP A 72 -2.15 26.65 -21.80
CA ASP A 72 -2.91 26.93 -23.03
C ASP A 72 -3.72 25.68 -23.44
N LEU A 73 -5.05 25.77 -23.31
CA LEU A 73 -5.98 24.65 -23.52
C LEU A 73 -6.98 24.98 -24.60
N LEU A 74 -7.14 24.08 -25.57
CA LEU A 74 -8.12 24.24 -26.63
C LEU A 74 -9.54 24.10 -26.06
N PRO A 75 -10.41 25.13 -26.15
CA PRO A 75 -11.74 25.09 -25.54
C PRO A 75 -12.63 24.04 -26.20
N ASN A 76 -13.50 23.40 -25.40
CA ASN A 76 -14.39 22.35 -25.89
C ASN A 76 -15.37 22.90 -26.95
N ARG A 77 -15.22 22.48 -28.20
CA ARG A 77 -16.19 22.76 -29.27
C ARG A 77 -17.46 21.94 -29.07
N ILE A 78 -18.41 22.54 -28.37
CA ILE A 78 -19.79 22.04 -28.19
C ILE A 78 -20.72 22.32 -29.39
N VAL A 79 -20.31 23.10 -30.39
CA VAL A 79 -21.10 23.41 -31.59
C VAL A 79 -20.36 22.99 -32.86
N GLY A 80 -21.01 22.15 -33.67
CA GLY A 80 -20.49 21.68 -34.95
C GLY A 80 -19.43 20.59 -34.85
N PRO A 81 -18.99 20.02 -35.99
CA PRO A 81 -18.00 18.96 -36.01
C PRO A 81 -16.59 19.47 -35.66
N TRP A 82 -15.77 18.54 -35.15
CA TRP A 82 -14.33 18.70 -34.99
C TRP A 82 -13.60 18.46 -36.32
N SER A 83 -12.41 19.03 -36.51
CA SER A 83 -11.67 18.91 -37.78
C SER A 83 -11.29 17.45 -38.12
N SER A 84 -11.01 16.67 -37.07
CA SER A 84 -10.45 15.33 -37.15
C SER A 84 -10.66 14.59 -35.84
N LYS A 85 -10.58 13.24 -35.88
CA LYS A 85 -10.57 12.40 -34.67
C LYS A 85 -9.42 12.78 -33.72
N ASN A 86 -8.25 13.15 -34.26
CA ASN A 86 -7.08 13.46 -33.44
C ASN A 86 -7.23 14.77 -32.67
N GLU A 87 -7.75 15.83 -33.31
CA GLU A 87 -8.03 17.12 -32.66
C GLU A 87 -9.09 16.94 -31.55
N TYR A 88 -10.16 16.19 -31.82
CA TYR A 88 -11.17 15.84 -30.82
C TYR A 88 -10.56 15.13 -29.59
N LEU A 89 -9.78 14.06 -29.82
CA LEU A 89 -9.19 13.26 -28.74
C LEU A 89 -8.15 14.05 -27.94
N LYS A 90 -7.27 14.79 -28.62
CA LYS A 90 -6.25 15.64 -27.97
C LYS A 90 -6.91 16.67 -27.06
N ALA A 91 -7.89 17.43 -27.57
CA ALA A 91 -8.55 18.49 -26.80
C ALA A 91 -9.31 17.95 -25.58
N HIS A 92 -10.02 16.82 -25.73
CA HIS A 92 -10.70 16.19 -24.59
C HIS A 92 -9.72 15.59 -23.58
N TYR A 93 -8.60 15.03 -24.04
CA TYR A 93 -7.53 14.56 -23.15
C TYR A 93 -6.92 15.73 -22.34
N GLU A 94 -6.56 16.83 -23.01
CA GLU A 94 -5.92 17.98 -22.36
C GLU A 94 -6.85 18.67 -21.35
N LEU A 95 -8.14 18.81 -21.68
CA LEU A 95 -9.15 19.33 -20.75
C LEU A 95 -9.38 18.41 -19.54
N LEU A 96 -9.47 17.08 -19.76
CA LEU A 96 -9.64 16.12 -18.66
C LEU A 96 -8.38 15.99 -17.79
N ARG A 97 -7.19 16.19 -18.38
CA ARG A 97 -5.93 16.18 -17.65
C ARG A 97 -5.84 17.40 -16.72
N GLU A 98 -6.18 18.58 -17.21
CA GLU A 98 -6.22 19.79 -16.39
C GLU A 98 -7.24 19.67 -15.25
N ASP A 99 -8.48 19.26 -15.54
CA ASP A 99 -9.55 19.10 -14.53
C ASP A 99 -9.15 18.14 -13.38
N ALA A 100 -8.35 17.12 -13.69
CA ALA A 100 -7.81 16.17 -12.71
C ALA A 100 -6.57 16.67 -11.94
N VAL A 101 -5.79 17.59 -12.52
CA VAL A 101 -4.47 18.02 -12.01
C VAL A 101 -4.50 19.36 -11.29
N ALA A 102 -5.25 20.33 -11.83
CA ALA A 102 -5.31 21.69 -11.32
C ALA A 102 -5.64 21.76 -9.81
N PRO A 103 -6.62 21.01 -9.26
CA PRO A 103 -6.94 21.11 -7.83
C PRO A 103 -5.77 20.78 -6.88
N LEU A 104 -4.88 19.85 -7.28
CA LEU A 104 -3.69 19.50 -6.48
C LEU A 104 -2.54 20.48 -6.69
N ARG A 105 -2.33 20.93 -7.94
CA ARG A 105 -1.32 21.93 -8.30
C ARG A 105 -1.60 23.26 -7.60
N ASP A 106 -2.86 23.70 -7.58
CA ASP A 106 -3.31 24.92 -6.92
C ASP A 106 -3.18 24.79 -5.40
N ALA A 107 -3.54 23.63 -4.81
CA ALA A 107 -3.33 23.36 -3.38
C ALA A 107 -1.85 23.44 -2.97
N VAL A 108 -0.94 22.93 -3.80
CA VAL A 108 0.52 23.05 -3.61
C VAL A 108 0.99 24.49 -3.80
N ALA A 109 0.40 25.25 -4.72
CA ALA A 109 0.71 26.67 -4.91
C ALA A 109 0.35 27.51 -3.68
N TYR A 110 -0.89 27.40 -3.15
CA TYR A 110 -1.30 28.14 -1.95
C TYR A 110 -0.40 27.88 -0.74
N PHE A 111 -0.07 26.61 -0.47
CA PHE A 111 0.82 26.24 0.64
C PHE A 111 2.30 26.66 0.40
N ARG A 112 2.71 26.89 -0.85
CA ARG A 112 4.04 27.40 -1.20
C ARG A 112 4.12 28.92 -1.06
N GLU A 113 3.02 29.65 -1.21
CA GLU A 113 2.95 31.11 -1.02
C GLU A 113 2.97 31.50 0.46
N ASP A 114 2.19 30.79 1.30
CA ASP A 114 2.17 30.96 2.75
C ASP A 114 2.10 29.58 3.45
N PRO A 115 3.20 29.09 4.05
CA PRO A 115 3.22 27.81 4.74
C PRO A 115 2.50 27.76 6.09
N ASP A 116 2.09 28.91 6.67
CA ASP A 116 1.40 28.97 7.97
C ASP A 116 -0.15 28.94 7.81
N ILE A 117 -0.66 28.85 6.58
CA ILE A 117 -2.12 28.77 6.33
C ILE A 117 -2.78 27.58 7.03
N GLN A 118 -4.04 27.79 7.39
CA GLN A 118 -4.90 26.77 8.00
C GLN A 118 -5.80 26.12 6.95
N ASP A 119 -6.41 24.97 7.28
CA ASP A 119 -7.36 24.27 6.41
C ASP A 119 -8.40 25.20 5.79
N MET A 120 -8.57 25.06 4.47
CA MET A 120 -9.54 25.80 3.65
C MET A 120 -10.55 24.82 3.04
N ASN A 121 -11.69 25.33 2.56
CA ASN A 121 -12.69 24.51 1.86
C ASN A 121 -12.17 23.78 0.60
N ILE A 122 -10.97 24.13 0.13
CA ILE A 122 -10.31 23.60 -1.07
C ILE A 122 -8.96 22.89 -0.77
N VAL A 123 -8.41 23.02 0.45
CA VAL A 123 -7.09 22.47 0.81
C VAL A 123 -7.12 21.99 2.26
N SER A 124 -6.70 20.74 2.51
CA SER A 124 -6.50 20.20 3.87
C SER A 124 -5.03 19.84 4.08
N ILE A 125 -4.45 20.30 5.19
CA ILE A 125 -3.01 20.33 5.43
C ILE A 125 -2.64 19.36 6.55
N TYR A 126 -1.69 18.47 6.26
CA TYR A 126 -1.27 17.43 7.19
C TYR A 126 0.19 17.65 7.58
N GLU A 127 0.41 18.23 8.76
CA GLU A 127 1.75 18.36 9.33
C GLU A 127 2.33 17.00 9.79
N LYS A 128 3.67 16.96 9.93
CA LYS A 128 4.41 15.88 10.65
C LYS A 128 4.15 14.47 10.09
N VAL A 129 3.84 14.38 8.79
CA VAL A 129 3.62 13.12 8.06
C VAL A 129 4.91 12.29 8.06
N CYS A 130 4.81 11.05 8.54
CA CYS A 130 5.88 10.06 8.47
C CYS A 130 5.47 8.92 7.52
N VAL A 131 6.28 8.65 6.50
CA VAL A 131 6.05 7.52 5.60
C VAL A 131 6.42 6.21 6.29
N ALA A 132 5.48 5.27 6.32
CA ALA A 132 5.70 3.88 6.73
C ALA A 132 5.49 2.95 5.54
N THR A 133 6.31 1.90 5.43
CA THR A 133 6.20 0.91 4.36
C THR A 133 5.36 -0.27 4.83
N ARG A 134 4.27 -0.58 4.11
CA ARG A 134 3.50 -1.80 4.36
C ARG A 134 4.24 -3.02 3.83
N ILE A 135 4.30 -4.07 4.64
CA ILE A 135 4.79 -5.39 4.22
C ILE A 135 3.77 -6.49 4.47
N GLN A 136 3.70 -7.44 3.53
CA GLN A 136 2.94 -8.68 3.65
C GLN A 136 3.90 -9.83 3.97
N PHE A 137 3.48 -10.81 4.78
CA PHE A 137 4.37 -11.90 5.20
C PHE A 137 3.64 -13.22 5.47
N SER A 138 4.33 -14.34 5.32
CA SER A 138 3.78 -15.67 5.61
C SER A 138 4.06 -16.13 7.04
N THR A 139 3.02 -16.56 7.75
CA THR A 139 3.15 -17.15 9.10
C THR A 139 3.46 -18.65 9.09
N ILE A 140 3.75 -19.26 7.94
CA ILE A 140 3.90 -20.73 7.80
C ILE A 140 4.94 -21.34 8.77
N ARG A 141 6.06 -20.65 8.99
CA ARG A 141 7.12 -21.07 9.95
C ARG A 141 6.66 -21.05 11.43
N SER A 142 5.46 -20.54 11.73
CA SER A 142 4.86 -20.59 13.07
C SER A 142 4.32 -21.98 13.43
N GLY A 143 4.00 -22.83 12.44
CA GLY A 143 3.46 -24.19 12.63
C GLY A 143 2.08 -24.30 13.29
N LYS A 144 1.54 -23.18 13.78
CA LYS A 144 0.26 -23.01 14.48
C LYS A 144 -0.34 -21.65 14.14
N ASN A 145 -1.66 -21.55 14.14
CA ASN A 145 -2.39 -20.29 14.03
C ASN A 145 -1.98 -19.35 15.19
N ILE A 146 -1.86 -18.05 14.91
CA ILE A 146 -1.43 -17.02 15.86
C ILE A 146 -2.67 -16.25 16.31
N VAL A 147 -3.04 -16.37 17.59
CA VAL A 147 -4.10 -15.53 18.18
C VAL A 147 -3.52 -14.13 18.43
N TRP A 148 -3.65 -13.27 17.43
CA TRP A 148 -2.94 -11.98 17.32
C TRP A 148 -3.26 -10.99 18.44
N GLU A 149 -4.47 -11.04 18.99
CA GLU A 149 -4.95 -10.22 20.10
C GLU A 149 -4.04 -10.36 21.33
N TYR A 150 -3.71 -11.60 21.70
CA TYR A 150 -2.88 -11.93 22.86
C TYR A 150 -1.39 -12.10 22.49
N SER A 151 -1.06 -12.06 21.19
CA SER A 151 0.30 -12.25 20.69
C SER A 151 1.23 -11.09 21.09
N LYS A 152 2.41 -11.43 21.62
CA LYS A 152 3.51 -10.48 21.84
C LYS A 152 4.30 -10.16 20.55
N ARG A 153 4.09 -10.92 19.47
CA ARG A 153 4.83 -10.76 18.19
C ARG A 153 4.52 -9.43 17.50
N LEU A 154 5.52 -8.91 16.81
CA LEU A 154 5.47 -7.76 15.90
C LEU A 154 4.74 -6.53 16.49
N ARG A 155 4.93 -6.21 17.78
CA ARG A 155 4.30 -5.04 18.40
C ARG A 155 4.92 -3.75 17.84
N THR A 156 4.18 -2.64 17.84
CA THR A 156 4.75 -1.32 17.55
C THR A 156 5.97 -1.06 18.45
N GLY A 157 7.08 -0.62 17.85
CA GLY A 157 8.38 -0.46 18.52
C GLY A 157 9.21 -1.74 18.65
N THR A 158 8.73 -2.91 18.19
CA THR A 158 9.58 -4.09 18.02
C THR A 158 10.55 -3.85 16.86
N ILE A 159 11.85 -4.04 17.10
CA ILE A 159 12.86 -4.09 16.03
C ILE A 159 12.81 -5.46 15.35
N VAL A 160 12.87 -5.44 14.02
CA VAL A 160 12.98 -6.61 13.15
C VAL A 160 14.19 -6.45 12.23
N ALA A 161 14.79 -7.58 11.85
CA ALA A 161 15.83 -7.63 10.82
C ALA A 161 15.25 -8.26 9.54
N LEU A 162 15.61 -7.74 8.37
CA LEU A 162 15.24 -8.24 7.06
C LEU A 162 16.48 -8.56 6.22
N SER A 163 16.39 -9.63 5.42
CA SER A 163 17.37 -10.02 4.40
C SER A 163 16.62 -10.53 3.17
N PRO A 164 17.17 -10.41 1.95
CA PRO A 164 16.71 -11.23 0.83
C PRO A 164 16.73 -12.71 1.20
N SER A 165 15.76 -13.49 0.71
CA SER A 165 15.65 -14.92 0.99
C SER A 165 16.92 -15.69 0.62
N ASP A 166 17.52 -15.37 -0.54
CA ASP A 166 18.70 -16.06 -1.07
C ASP A 166 19.98 -15.79 -0.26
N ASP A 167 20.13 -14.58 0.27
CA ASP A 167 21.26 -14.22 1.12
C ASP A 167 21.10 -14.76 2.55
N SER A 168 19.89 -14.72 3.11
CA SER A 168 19.57 -15.18 4.46
C SER A 168 20.56 -14.68 5.54
N PHE A 169 20.78 -13.37 5.58
CA PHE A 169 21.62 -12.63 6.55
C PHE A 169 23.12 -12.97 6.48
N ARG A 170 23.65 -13.32 5.30
CA ARG A 170 25.10 -13.55 5.09
C ARG A 170 25.84 -12.27 4.79
N ASN A 171 25.27 -11.40 3.96
CA ASN A 171 25.88 -10.16 3.48
C ASN A 171 24.94 -8.95 3.62
N LYS A 172 23.62 -9.11 3.43
CA LYS A 172 22.64 -8.01 3.52
C LYS A 172 21.76 -8.20 4.76
N CYS A 173 21.81 -7.23 5.67
CA CYS A 173 20.94 -7.14 6.84
C CYS A 173 20.40 -5.72 6.94
N VAL A 174 19.09 -5.56 6.71
CA VAL A 174 18.34 -4.31 6.87
C VAL A 174 17.66 -4.32 8.23
N VAL A 175 17.76 -3.23 8.98
CA VAL A 175 17.10 -3.08 10.29
C VAL A 175 15.86 -2.21 10.12
N ALA A 176 14.72 -2.66 10.64
CA ALA A 176 13.48 -1.93 10.65
C ALA A 176 12.78 -1.99 12.02
N VAL A 177 11.85 -1.08 12.24
CA VAL A 177 11.01 -1.00 13.43
C VAL A 177 9.55 -1.14 13.01
N VAL A 178 8.76 -1.96 13.72
CA VAL A 178 7.32 -2.04 13.44
C VAL A 178 6.65 -0.71 13.80
N ALA A 179 6.08 -0.05 12.80
CA ALA A 179 5.33 1.19 12.93
C ALA A 179 3.93 0.88 13.47
N ALA A 180 3.18 0.03 12.76
CA ALA A 180 1.82 -0.36 13.14
C ALA A 180 1.59 -1.86 12.96
N ARG A 181 0.91 -2.45 13.95
CA ARG A 181 0.41 -3.83 13.91
C ARG A 181 -1.12 -3.86 14.00
N PRO A 182 -1.84 -3.33 12.99
CA PRO A 182 -3.29 -3.20 13.04
C PRO A 182 -3.95 -4.59 13.04
N LEU A 183 -4.92 -4.81 13.93
CA LEU A 183 -5.47 -6.15 14.18
C LEU A 183 -6.26 -6.72 12.98
N ASN A 184 -6.80 -5.88 12.10
CA ASN A 184 -7.36 -6.28 10.81
C ASN A 184 -6.25 -6.67 9.81
N GLY A 185 -5.13 -5.93 9.77
CA GLY A 185 -3.95 -6.25 8.94
C GLY A 185 -3.41 -7.65 9.21
N VAL A 186 -3.04 -7.94 10.46
CA VAL A 186 -2.44 -9.25 10.80
C VAL A 186 -3.41 -10.43 10.73
N LYS A 187 -4.73 -10.18 10.77
CA LYS A 187 -5.77 -11.22 10.61
C LYS A 187 -6.08 -11.56 9.14
N GLN A 188 -5.64 -10.76 8.18
CA GLN A 188 -5.80 -11.06 6.76
C GLN A 188 -4.86 -12.20 6.30
N HIS A 189 -5.09 -12.69 5.09
CA HIS A 189 -4.28 -13.73 4.45
C HIS A 189 -3.93 -13.26 3.02
N PRO A 190 -2.69 -12.78 2.79
CA PRO A 190 -1.56 -12.71 3.74
C PRO A 190 -1.76 -11.69 4.88
N PRO A 191 -1.17 -11.92 6.06
CA PRO A 191 -1.03 -10.92 7.12
C PRO A 191 -0.21 -9.69 6.70
N GLU A 192 -0.63 -8.51 7.17
CA GLU A 192 0.03 -7.22 6.92
C GLU A 192 0.49 -6.53 8.21
N ILE A 193 1.64 -5.82 8.15
CA ILE A 193 2.07 -4.79 9.12
C ILE A 193 2.72 -3.61 8.39
N ASP A 194 2.84 -2.47 9.08
CA ASP A 194 3.57 -1.29 8.61
C ASP A 194 4.91 -1.16 9.36
N ILE A 195 6.00 -0.81 8.67
CA ILE A 195 7.36 -0.70 9.23
C ILE A 195 8.06 0.62 8.85
N TYR A 196 9.01 1.05 9.67
CA TYR A 196 9.97 2.12 9.39
C TYR A 196 11.38 1.52 9.25
N PHE A 197 12.14 1.92 8.24
CA PHE A 197 13.55 1.52 8.12
C PHE A 197 14.44 2.36 9.03
N ALA A 198 15.45 1.73 9.65
CA ALA A 198 16.37 2.42 10.56
C ALA A 198 17.33 3.37 9.84
N ARG A 199 17.47 3.25 8.51
CA ARG A 199 18.20 4.16 7.62
C ARG A 199 17.37 4.40 6.37
N SER A 200 17.32 5.64 5.88
CA SER A 200 16.58 5.98 4.65
C SER A 200 17.13 5.29 3.40
N ILE A 201 18.45 5.06 3.31
CA ILE A 201 19.07 4.33 2.19
C ILE A 201 18.68 2.86 2.13
N ASP A 202 18.19 2.27 3.24
CA ASP A 202 17.69 0.89 3.21
C ASP A 202 16.26 0.79 2.64
N ALA A 203 15.59 1.93 2.37
CA ALA A 203 14.20 1.96 1.88
C ALA A 203 14.05 1.67 0.38
N ASP A 204 15.16 1.45 -0.34
CA ASP A 204 15.16 1.00 -1.73
C ASP A 204 14.88 -0.52 -1.80
N PHE A 205 13.61 -0.86 -2.04
CA PHE A 205 13.11 -2.23 -2.07
C PHE A 205 12.61 -2.62 -3.46
N ASP A 206 13.22 -3.65 -4.04
CA ASP A 206 12.66 -4.39 -5.16
C ASP A 206 11.39 -5.15 -4.68
N PRO A 207 10.19 -4.83 -5.21
CA PRO A 207 8.94 -5.50 -4.85
C PRO A 207 8.81 -6.92 -5.40
N HIS A 208 9.72 -7.35 -6.29
CA HIS A 208 9.78 -8.70 -6.86
C HIS A 208 10.78 -9.61 -6.13
N GLN A 209 11.63 -9.06 -5.26
CA GLN A 209 12.55 -9.84 -4.43
C GLN A 209 11.83 -10.45 -3.23
N GLU A 210 12.04 -11.75 -2.95
CA GLU A 210 11.59 -12.34 -1.69
C GLU A 210 12.51 -11.97 -0.51
N TRP A 211 11.91 -11.71 0.65
CA TRP A 211 12.61 -11.36 1.88
C TRP A 211 12.23 -12.25 3.06
N VAL A 212 13.22 -12.56 3.91
CA VAL A 212 13.03 -13.17 5.22
C VAL A 212 13.14 -12.10 6.32
N MET A 213 12.10 -12.01 7.15
CA MET A 213 12.05 -11.14 8.34
C MET A 213 12.21 -11.96 9.63
N VAL A 214 12.96 -11.44 10.59
CA VAL A 214 13.17 -12.03 11.92
C VAL A 214 12.87 -11.01 13.01
N GLU A 215 12.03 -11.39 13.98
CA GLU A 215 11.86 -10.69 15.26
C GLU A 215 12.68 -11.38 16.36
N ALA A 216 13.24 -10.61 17.30
CA ALA A 216 13.62 -11.17 18.60
C ALA A 216 12.37 -11.29 19.48
N ARG A 217 12.19 -12.43 20.15
CA ARG A 217 11.06 -12.64 21.08
C ARG A 217 11.32 -12.14 22.50
N ASP A 218 12.59 -12.00 22.84
CA ASP A 218 13.10 -11.62 24.16
C ASP A 218 14.01 -10.40 24.02
N GLY A 219 14.05 -9.56 25.05
CA GLY A 219 14.64 -8.23 25.01
C GLY A 219 13.66 -7.16 24.51
N TYR A 220 13.85 -5.92 24.95
CA TYR A 220 13.02 -4.77 24.55
C TYR A 220 13.91 -3.56 24.26
N PHE A 221 14.48 -3.56 23.05
CA PHE A 221 15.51 -2.61 22.62
C PHE A 221 15.13 -1.15 22.87
N GLU A 222 13.88 -0.75 22.64
CA GLU A 222 13.48 0.66 22.70
C GLU A 222 13.64 1.26 24.11
N SER A 223 13.41 0.47 25.18
CA SER A 223 13.71 0.90 26.55
C SER A 223 15.22 1.08 26.81
N MET A 224 16.06 0.30 26.14
CA MET A 224 17.52 0.33 26.29
C MET A 224 18.14 1.45 25.44
N ARG A 225 17.53 1.78 24.29
CA ARG A 225 17.93 2.84 23.35
C ARG A 225 18.13 4.18 24.04
N HIS A 226 17.15 4.62 24.83
CA HIS A 226 17.22 5.89 25.55
C HIS A 226 18.33 5.89 26.61
N THR A 227 18.48 4.80 27.38
CA THR A 227 19.55 4.63 28.37
C THR A 227 20.94 4.66 27.73
N MET A 228 21.15 3.96 26.61
CA MET A 228 22.40 4.02 25.85
C MET A 228 22.70 5.43 25.34
N THR A 229 21.69 6.14 24.84
CA THR A 229 21.82 7.54 24.38
C THR A 229 22.15 8.49 25.53
N ALA A 230 21.55 8.29 26.72
CA ALA A 230 21.85 9.08 27.92
C ALA A 230 23.30 8.86 28.38
N LEU A 231 23.76 7.61 28.47
CA LEU A 231 25.15 7.28 28.83
C LEU A 231 26.17 7.89 27.84
N GLN A 232 25.84 7.92 26.54
CA GLN A 232 26.66 8.58 25.51
C GLN A 232 26.69 10.11 25.61
N LYS A 233 25.64 10.74 26.16
CA LYS A 233 25.62 12.19 26.43
C LYS A 233 26.40 12.53 27.69
N MET A 234 26.16 11.79 28.78
CA MET A 234 26.86 11.96 30.06
C MET A 234 28.38 11.83 29.93
N SER A 235 28.90 11.02 29.01
CA SER A 235 30.35 10.92 28.76
C SER A 235 30.98 12.18 28.13
N ARG A 236 30.17 13.17 27.76
CA ARG A 236 30.57 14.46 27.18
C ARG A 236 30.23 15.65 28.09
N GLU A 237 29.48 15.40 29.16
CA GLU A 237 29.12 16.38 30.19
C GLU A 237 30.26 16.44 31.24
N ARG A 238 30.37 17.57 31.96
CA ARG A 238 31.45 17.87 32.92
C ARG A 238 30.87 18.31 34.25
#